data_AF-A0A250F2K0-F1
#
_entry.id   AF-A0A250F2K0-F1
#
_cell.length_a   1.000
_cell.length_b   1.000
_cell.length_c   1.000
_cell.angle_alpha   90.00
_cell.angle_beta   90.00
_cell.angle_gamma   90.00
#
_symmetry.space_group_name_H-M   'P 1'
#
loop_
_entity.id
_entity.type
_entity.pdbx_description
1 polymer ?
#
loop_
_entity_poly.entity_id
_entity_poly.type
_entity_poly.pdbx_seq_one_letter_code
_entity_poly.pdbx_strand_id
1 'polypeptide(L)'
;MKNLDLKEVKDRFELYKIAFNKKPYINNLANELSVKTTTLMKFIVDNSKHFILYENDKGTYISQIYLDLKDKPGSDEFVAYNKEKYKNTIFLNTYSYPYNEDVIEFHRIIEDKKDDERSNEWRNTPEKVKAVKEFITDTKVSIGMDIYKYPDYIPKQNIELLISQGWKFINYHKNCEE
;
A
#
# COMPACT_ATOMS: atom_id res chain seq x y z
N MET A 1 -38.85 -2.23 5.67
CA MET A 1 -37.56 -2.90 5.95
C MET A 1 -36.56 -1.82 6.31
N LYS A 2 -35.71 -2.02 7.32
CA LYS A 2 -34.62 -1.08 7.62
C LYS A 2 -33.66 -1.12 6.42
N ASN A 3 -33.48 0.01 5.74
CA ASN A 3 -32.49 0.10 4.66
C ASN A 3 -31.12 0.18 5.32
N LEU A 4 -30.27 -0.80 5.07
CA LEU A 4 -28.88 -0.79 5.52
C LEU A 4 -28.11 0.25 4.72
N ASP A 5 -27.30 1.03 5.42
CA ASP A 5 -26.37 2.00 4.84
C ASP A 5 -24.92 1.54 5.09
N LEU A 6 -24.04 1.71 4.11
CA LEU A 6 -22.67 1.20 4.19
C LEU A 6 -21.90 1.88 5.33
N LYS A 7 -22.14 3.17 5.56
CA LYS A 7 -21.50 3.90 6.66
C LYS A 7 -22.03 3.42 8.01
N GLU A 8 -23.34 3.25 8.18
CA GLU A 8 -23.90 2.65 9.41
C GLU A 8 -23.30 1.26 9.70
N VAL A 9 -23.19 0.40 8.67
CA VAL A 9 -22.61 -0.95 8.81
C VAL A 9 -21.14 -0.88 9.20
N LYS A 10 -20.35 0.01 8.58
CA LYS A 10 -18.93 0.21 8.94
C LYS A 10 -18.78 0.75 10.37
N ASP A 11 -19.55 1.76 10.74
CA ASP A 11 -19.47 2.37 12.06
C ASP A 11 -19.80 1.32 13.14
N ARG A 12 -20.83 0.49 12.91
CA ARG A 12 -21.16 -0.60 13.83
C ARG A 12 -20.06 -1.68 13.88
N PHE A 13 -19.46 -2.00 12.75
CA PHE A 13 -18.33 -2.93 12.67
C PHE A 13 -17.12 -2.45 13.47
N GLU A 14 -16.74 -1.17 13.36
CA GLU A 14 -15.63 -0.61 14.13
C GLU A 14 -15.93 -0.53 15.63
N LEU A 15 -17.15 -0.12 16.00
CA LEU A 15 -17.59 -0.15 17.40
C LEU A 15 -17.54 -1.57 17.99
N TYR A 16 -17.97 -2.58 17.23
CA TYR A 16 -17.89 -3.97 17.67
C TYR A 16 -16.43 -4.40 17.89
N LYS A 17 -15.53 -4.06 16.95
CA LYS A 17 -14.09 -4.35 17.10
C LYS A 17 -13.50 -3.74 18.36
N ILE A 18 -13.83 -2.48 18.64
CA ILE A 18 -13.35 -1.77 19.83
C ILE A 18 -13.93 -2.41 21.10
N ALA A 19 -15.24 -2.68 21.12
CA ALA A 19 -15.92 -3.20 22.31
C ALA A 19 -15.49 -4.64 22.68
N PHE A 20 -15.25 -5.49 21.68
CA PHE A 20 -14.99 -6.92 21.89
C PHE A 20 -13.57 -7.36 21.55
N ASN A 21 -12.71 -6.43 21.12
CA ASN A 21 -11.35 -6.68 20.65
C ASN A 21 -11.26 -7.84 19.62
N LYS A 22 -12.27 -7.96 18.75
CA LYS A 22 -12.35 -9.02 17.73
C LYS A 22 -13.22 -8.61 16.53
N LYS A 23 -12.98 -9.25 15.39
CA LYS A 23 -13.77 -9.06 14.17
C LYS A 23 -15.13 -9.79 14.30
N PRO A 24 -16.26 -9.14 13.94
CA PRO A 24 -17.57 -9.79 14.02
C PRO A 24 -17.77 -10.81 12.89
N TYR A 25 -18.36 -11.95 13.25
CA TYR A 25 -19.08 -12.78 12.29
C TYR A 25 -20.33 -12.04 11.79
N ILE A 26 -20.81 -12.39 10.60
CA ILE A 26 -21.95 -11.70 9.97
C ILE A 26 -23.20 -11.76 10.88
N ASN A 27 -23.44 -12.87 11.58
CA ASN A 27 -24.54 -12.98 12.53
C ASN A 27 -24.40 -12.03 13.73
N ASN A 28 -23.20 -11.89 14.30
CA ASN A 28 -22.95 -10.95 15.40
C ASN A 28 -23.21 -9.51 14.96
N LEU A 29 -22.69 -9.10 13.80
CA LEU A 29 -22.92 -7.74 13.31
C LEU A 29 -24.40 -7.49 12.95
N ALA A 30 -25.08 -8.49 12.38
CA ALA A 30 -26.51 -8.39 12.09
C ALA A 30 -27.34 -8.18 13.36
N ASN A 31 -27.01 -8.88 14.45
CA ASN A 31 -27.65 -8.68 15.75
C ASN A 31 -27.44 -7.26 16.28
N GLU A 32 -26.22 -6.74 16.22
CA GLU A 32 -25.90 -5.35 16.62
C GLU A 32 -26.64 -4.30 15.78
N LEU A 33 -26.86 -4.58 14.49
CA LEU A 33 -27.62 -3.72 13.58
C LEU A 33 -29.14 -3.89 13.71
N SER A 34 -29.60 -4.85 14.53
CA SER A 34 -31.00 -5.25 14.70
C SER A 34 -31.66 -5.65 13.37
N VAL A 35 -30.94 -6.43 12.55
CA VAL A 35 -31.42 -6.98 11.27
C VAL A 35 -31.23 -8.49 11.21
N LYS A 36 -31.93 -9.17 10.29
CA LYS A 36 -31.68 -10.59 10.03
C LYS A 36 -30.30 -10.77 9.40
N THR A 37 -29.59 -11.84 9.78
CA THR A 37 -28.29 -12.23 9.18
C THR A 37 -28.35 -12.28 7.65
N THR A 38 -29.44 -12.83 7.09
CA THR A 38 -29.65 -12.91 5.64
C THR A 38 -29.86 -11.54 4.98
N THR A 39 -30.42 -10.57 5.69
CA THR A 39 -30.54 -9.19 5.20
C THR A 39 -29.18 -8.52 5.11
N LEU A 40 -28.33 -8.68 6.14
CA LEU A 40 -26.96 -8.16 6.11
C LEU A 40 -26.13 -8.86 5.03
N MET A 41 -26.24 -10.19 4.91
CA MET A 41 -25.51 -10.93 3.87
C MET A 41 -25.91 -10.49 2.46
N LYS A 42 -27.21 -10.28 2.20
CA LYS A 42 -27.67 -9.73 0.91
C LYS A 42 -27.06 -8.35 0.64
N PHE A 43 -27.09 -7.45 1.63
CA PHE A 43 -26.47 -6.14 1.50
C PHE A 43 -24.97 -6.23 1.18
N ILE A 44 -24.24 -7.15 1.82
CA ILE A 44 -22.82 -7.38 1.55
C ILE A 44 -22.61 -7.89 0.12
N VAL A 45 -23.42 -8.84 -0.36
CA VAL A 45 -23.33 -9.35 -1.73
C VAL A 45 -23.56 -8.23 -2.75
N ASP A 46 -24.61 -7.42 -2.54
CA ASP A 46 -24.95 -6.29 -3.40
C ASP A 46 -23.85 -5.20 -3.40
N ASN A 47 -22.98 -5.17 -2.37
CA ASN A 47 -21.89 -4.20 -2.19
C ASN A 47 -20.51 -4.86 -2.05
N SER A 48 -20.33 -6.05 -2.64
CA SER A 48 -19.19 -6.95 -2.35
C SER A 48 -17.81 -6.32 -2.46
N LYS A 49 -17.62 -5.34 -3.36
CA LYS A 49 -16.35 -4.60 -3.52
C LYS A 49 -15.89 -3.92 -2.22
N HIS A 50 -16.82 -3.51 -1.37
CA HIS A 50 -16.52 -2.79 -0.13
C HIS A 50 -16.13 -3.70 1.04
N PHE A 51 -16.30 -5.01 0.91
CA PHE A 51 -16.10 -5.96 2.00
C PHE A 51 -14.91 -6.88 1.70
N ILE A 52 -14.13 -7.18 2.74
CA ILE A 52 -13.22 -8.32 2.77
C ILE A 52 -13.80 -9.33 3.77
N LEU A 53 -14.11 -10.52 3.28
CA LEU A 53 -14.69 -11.60 4.06
C LEU A 53 -13.70 -12.75 4.16
N TYR A 54 -13.78 -13.48 5.27
CA TYR A 54 -13.11 -14.76 5.44
C TYR A 54 -14.08 -15.75 6.06
N GLU A 55 -13.78 -17.03 5.87
CA GLU A 55 -14.61 -18.13 6.36
C GLU A 55 -13.77 -19.05 7.23
N ASN A 56 -14.40 -19.58 8.28
CA ASN A 56 -13.85 -20.65 9.10
C ASN A 56 -14.97 -21.57 9.59
N ASP A 57 -14.62 -22.51 10.48
CA ASP A 57 -15.51 -23.49 11.10
C ASP A 57 -16.73 -22.87 11.82
N LYS A 58 -16.63 -21.61 12.24
CA LYS A 58 -17.72 -20.88 12.92
C LYS A 58 -18.56 -20.02 11.96
N GLY A 59 -18.20 -19.98 10.68
CA GLY A 59 -18.90 -19.26 9.61
C GLY A 59 -18.11 -18.09 9.00
N THR A 60 -18.80 -17.25 8.25
CA THR A 60 -18.22 -16.08 7.57
C THR A 60 -18.12 -14.88 8.50
N TYR A 61 -16.96 -14.22 8.52
CA TYR A 61 -16.72 -13.00 9.27
C TYR A 61 -16.16 -11.88 8.41
N ILE A 62 -16.39 -10.65 8.85
CA ILE A 62 -15.96 -9.46 8.13
C ILE A 62 -14.57 -9.10 8.62
N SER A 63 -13.60 -9.05 7.70
CA SER A 63 -12.24 -8.64 8.00
C SER A 63 -12.08 -7.11 7.97
N GLN A 64 -12.69 -6.49 6.96
CA GLN A 64 -12.55 -5.07 6.69
C GLN A 64 -13.71 -4.56 5.84
N ILE A 65 -14.04 -3.29 6.03
CA ILE A 65 -15.06 -2.57 5.27
C ILE A 65 -14.46 -1.25 4.78
N TYR A 66 -14.52 -1.01 3.47
CA TYR A 66 -14.07 0.22 2.84
C TYR A 66 -15.27 1.08 2.46
N LEU A 67 -15.29 2.36 2.84
CA LEU A 67 -16.32 3.29 2.34
C LEU A 67 -15.99 3.74 0.92
N ASP A 68 -14.77 4.24 0.73
CA ASP A 68 -14.24 4.59 -0.58
C ASP A 68 -13.36 3.46 -1.10
N LEU A 69 -13.63 3.00 -2.33
CA LEU A 69 -12.82 1.95 -2.96
C LEU A 69 -11.39 2.39 -3.27
N LYS A 70 -11.14 3.70 -3.37
CA LYS A 70 -9.79 4.28 -3.48
C LYS A 70 -8.90 3.95 -2.27
N ASP A 71 -9.50 3.57 -1.14
CA ASP A 71 -8.79 3.20 0.09
C ASP A 71 -8.59 1.67 0.19
N LYS A 72 -9.13 0.89 -0.76
CA LYS A 72 -8.97 -0.57 -0.83
C LYS A 72 -7.75 -0.92 -1.68
N PRO A 73 -6.62 -1.36 -1.09
CA PRO A 73 -5.43 -1.69 -1.86
C PRO A 73 -5.72 -2.73 -2.95
N GLY A 74 -5.12 -2.54 -4.13
CA GLY A 74 -5.28 -3.42 -5.29
C GLY A 74 -6.60 -3.26 -6.06
N SER A 75 -7.57 -2.48 -5.58
CA SER A 75 -8.79 -2.17 -6.35
C SER A 75 -8.49 -1.29 -7.57
N ASP A 76 -9.36 -1.32 -8.58
CA ASP A 76 -9.20 -0.44 -9.75
C ASP A 76 -9.26 1.03 -9.36
N GLU A 77 -10.14 1.38 -8.42
CA GLU A 77 -10.29 2.75 -7.90
C GLU A 77 -9.05 3.21 -7.13
N PHE A 78 -8.42 2.33 -6.34
CA PHE A 78 -7.16 2.58 -5.64
C PHE A 78 -6.01 2.80 -6.62
N VAL A 79 -5.89 1.93 -7.63
CA VAL A 79 -4.86 2.05 -8.66
C VAL A 79 -5.04 3.34 -9.47
N ALA A 80 -6.26 3.65 -9.91
CA ALA A 80 -6.53 4.87 -10.67
C ALA A 80 -6.21 6.13 -9.84
N TYR A 81 -6.63 6.17 -8.58
CA TYR A 81 -6.32 7.27 -7.65
C TYR A 81 -4.81 7.45 -7.47
N ASN A 82 -4.08 6.36 -7.23
CA ASN A 82 -2.63 6.42 -7.02
C ASN A 82 -1.84 6.73 -8.30
N LYS A 83 -2.29 6.28 -9.47
CA LYS A 83 -1.70 6.66 -10.77
C LYS A 83 -1.68 8.18 -10.93
N GLU A 84 -2.80 8.84 -10.66
CA GLU A 84 -2.89 10.31 -10.76
C GLU A 84 -2.10 11.00 -9.64
N LYS A 85 -2.29 10.56 -8.39
CA LYS A 85 -1.63 11.14 -7.21
C LYS A 85 -0.10 11.12 -7.32
N TYR A 86 0.45 10.03 -7.84
CA TYR A 86 1.89 9.77 -7.87
C TYR A 86 2.50 9.80 -9.28
N LYS A 87 1.82 10.36 -10.29
CA LYS A 87 2.29 10.35 -11.69
C LYS A 87 3.74 10.83 -11.90
N ASN A 88 4.17 11.83 -11.14
CA ASN A 88 5.52 12.41 -11.19
C ASN A 88 6.32 12.07 -9.93
N THR A 89 6.08 10.91 -9.32
CA THR A 89 6.73 10.48 -8.07
C THR A 89 7.49 9.17 -8.28
N ILE A 90 8.75 9.15 -7.81
CA ILE A 90 9.60 7.97 -7.70
C ILE A 90 9.68 7.58 -6.22
N PHE A 91 9.61 6.28 -5.95
CA PHE A 91 9.74 5.75 -4.60
C PHE A 91 11.12 5.13 -4.45
N LEU A 92 11.92 5.67 -3.54
CA LEU A 92 13.27 5.17 -3.32
C LEU A 92 13.21 3.94 -2.42
N ASN A 93 14.02 2.95 -2.80
CA ASN A 93 14.46 1.92 -1.87
C ASN A 93 15.75 2.41 -1.21
N THR A 94 15.90 2.14 0.07
CA THR A 94 17.10 2.52 0.82
C THR A 94 17.99 1.30 1.00
N TYR A 95 19.28 1.55 1.04
CA TYR A 95 20.25 0.60 1.54
C TYR A 95 20.83 1.14 2.85
N SER A 96 20.79 0.32 3.89
CA SER A 96 21.51 0.53 5.14
C SER A 96 22.55 -0.56 5.28
N TYR A 97 23.71 -0.21 5.82
CA TYR A 97 24.75 -1.18 6.08
C TYR A 97 24.31 -2.14 7.21
N PRO A 98 24.57 -3.46 7.15
CA PRO A 98 24.03 -4.42 8.12
C PRO A 98 24.48 -4.20 9.57
N TYR A 99 25.59 -3.48 9.77
CA TYR A 99 26.13 -3.19 11.09
C TYR A 99 25.74 -1.79 11.61
N ASN A 100 24.96 -1.04 10.83
CA ASN A 100 24.46 0.29 11.17
C ASN A 100 23.11 0.55 10.48
N GLU A 101 22.09 -0.22 10.87
CA GLU A 101 20.78 -0.19 10.21
C GLU A 101 20.07 1.18 10.30
N ASP A 102 20.43 1.99 11.31
CA ASP A 102 19.89 3.33 11.53
C ASP A 102 20.40 4.38 10.54
N VAL A 103 21.49 4.08 9.81
CA VAL A 103 22.07 4.98 8.80
C VAL A 103 21.74 4.47 7.40
N ILE A 104 21.01 5.30 6.65
CA ILE A 104 20.81 5.09 5.22
C ILE A 104 22.09 5.52 4.50
N GLU A 105 22.78 4.56 3.92
CA GLU A 105 24.00 4.78 3.13
C GLU A 105 23.64 5.43 1.79
N PHE A 106 22.72 4.82 1.04
CA PHE A 106 22.31 5.33 -0.26
C PHE A 106 20.89 4.91 -0.69
N HIS A 107 20.45 5.50 -1.81
CA HIS A 107 19.14 5.29 -2.41
C HIS A 107 19.23 4.52 -3.73
N ARG A 108 18.16 3.78 -4.02
CA ARG A 108 18.01 2.92 -5.19
C ARG A 108 16.65 3.12 -5.83
N ILE A 109 16.58 2.98 -7.16
CA ILE A 109 15.34 3.01 -7.93
C ILE A 109 15.13 1.64 -8.56
N ILE A 110 14.16 0.89 -8.02
CA ILE A 110 13.80 -0.44 -8.50
C ILE A 110 12.41 -0.39 -9.09
N GLU A 111 12.24 -0.97 -10.29
CA GLU A 111 10.92 -1.22 -10.86
C GLU A 111 10.12 -2.15 -9.95
N ASP A 112 8.91 -1.75 -9.61
CA ASP A 112 8.06 -2.54 -8.72
C ASP A 112 7.59 -3.83 -9.41
N LYS A 113 7.65 -4.93 -8.68
CA LYS A 113 7.09 -6.21 -9.11
C LYS A 113 5.60 -6.27 -8.81
N LYS A 114 4.90 -7.18 -9.48
CA LYS A 114 3.49 -7.46 -9.19
C LYS A 114 3.32 -7.91 -7.73
N ASP A 115 2.40 -7.25 -7.04
CA ASP A 115 1.99 -7.52 -5.67
C ASP A 115 0.45 -7.39 -5.55
N ASP A 116 -0.08 -7.62 -4.34
CA ASP A 116 -1.52 -7.56 -4.07
C ASP A 116 -2.07 -6.12 -4.16
N GLU A 117 -1.22 -5.11 -3.95
CA GLU A 117 -1.61 -3.69 -4.07
C GLU A 117 -1.55 -3.17 -5.51
N ARG A 118 -1.03 -3.99 -6.44
CA ARG A 118 -0.74 -3.62 -7.83
C ARG A 118 0.17 -2.39 -7.92
N SER A 119 1.15 -2.30 -7.01
CA SER A 119 2.12 -1.22 -6.91
C SER A 119 2.88 -1.00 -8.21
N ASN A 120 3.17 -2.08 -8.95
CA ASN A 120 3.82 -2.03 -10.26
C ASN A 120 3.05 -1.23 -11.32
N GLU A 121 1.78 -0.91 -11.10
CA GLU A 121 0.98 -0.10 -12.02
C GLU A 121 1.03 1.40 -11.73
N TRP A 122 1.48 1.84 -10.55
CA TRP A 122 1.37 3.25 -10.15
C TRP A 122 2.58 3.81 -9.39
N ARG A 123 3.37 2.95 -8.74
CA ARG A 123 4.56 3.31 -7.96
C ARG A 123 5.77 3.51 -8.90
N ASN A 124 6.77 2.63 -8.92
CA ASN A 124 7.88 2.67 -9.88
C ASN A 124 7.56 1.80 -11.10
N THR A 125 6.71 2.33 -11.98
CA THR A 125 6.36 1.71 -13.27
C THR A 125 7.57 1.67 -14.23
N PRO A 126 7.60 0.76 -15.22
CA PRO A 126 8.64 0.74 -16.26
C PRO A 126 8.85 2.09 -16.94
N GLU A 127 7.78 2.84 -17.21
CA GLU A 127 7.83 4.13 -17.89
C GLU A 127 8.58 5.18 -17.05
N LYS A 128 8.25 5.27 -15.76
CA LYS A 128 8.92 6.16 -14.79
C LYS A 128 10.40 5.80 -14.63
N VAL A 129 10.72 4.52 -14.44
CA VAL A 129 12.12 4.08 -14.29
C VAL A 129 12.91 4.38 -15.56
N LYS A 130 12.33 4.13 -16.74
CA LYS A 130 12.93 4.49 -18.02
C LYS A 130 13.17 5.98 -18.16
N ALA A 131 12.24 6.82 -17.71
CA ALA A 131 12.35 8.29 -17.79
C ALA A 131 13.52 8.85 -16.97
N VAL A 132 13.90 8.20 -15.88
CA VAL A 132 15.01 8.63 -15.01
C VAL A 132 16.27 7.76 -15.16
N LYS A 133 16.30 6.86 -16.16
CA LYS A 133 17.35 5.84 -16.29
C LYS A 133 18.75 6.42 -16.44
N GLU A 134 18.90 7.57 -17.09
CA GLU A 134 20.20 8.24 -17.28
C GLU A 134 20.81 8.78 -15.97
N PHE A 135 20.00 8.92 -14.92
CA PHE A 135 20.42 9.38 -13.60
C PHE A 135 20.80 8.23 -12.66
N ILE A 136 20.54 6.98 -13.07
CA ILE A 136 20.86 5.77 -12.32
C ILE A 136 22.25 5.28 -12.73
N THR A 137 23.04 4.84 -11.76
CA THR A 137 24.39 4.29 -11.98
C THR A 137 24.65 3.07 -11.11
N ASP A 138 25.76 2.40 -11.38
CA ASP A 138 26.20 1.24 -10.61
C ASP A 138 26.98 1.72 -9.38
N THR A 139 26.65 1.17 -8.21
CA THR A 139 27.53 1.23 -7.03
C THR A 139 27.85 -0.17 -6.52
N LYS A 140 28.78 -0.26 -5.57
CA LYS A 140 29.13 -1.50 -4.90
C LYS A 140 29.40 -1.26 -3.42
N VAL A 141 29.03 -2.23 -2.62
CA VAL A 141 29.32 -2.25 -1.18
C VAL A 141 30.15 -3.47 -0.87
N SER A 142 31.23 -3.27 -0.10
CA SER A 142 32.07 -4.36 0.39
C SER A 142 31.67 -4.68 1.83
N ILE A 143 31.33 -5.94 2.10
CA ILE A 143 31.01 -6.42 3.46
C ILE A 143 31.97 -7.57 3.77
N GLY A 144 32.97 -7.31 4.59
CA GLY A 144 34.06 -8.26 4.81
C GLY A 144 34.82 -8.54 3.52
N MET A 145 34.80 -9.81 3.07
CA MET A 145 35.42 -10.23 1.81
C MET A 145 34.45 -10.22 0.61
N ASP A 146 33.16 -10.00 0.85
CA ASP A 146 32.12 -10.05 -0.19
C ASP A 146 31.89 -8.67 -0.81
N ILE A 147 31.62 -8.63 -2.12
CA ILE A 147 31.29 -7.40 -2.85
C ILE A 147 29.89 -7.53 -3.45
N TYR A 148 28.98 -6.67 -3.02
CA TYR A 148 27.61 -6.57 -3.51
C TYR A 148 27.52 -5.43 -4.52
N LYS A 149 26.96 -5.70 -5.69
CA LYS A 149 26.78 -4.70 -6.75
C LYS A 149 25.32 -4.27 -6.83
N TYR A 150 25.11 -2.98 -7.02
CA TYR A 150 23.80 -2.35 -7.08
C TYR A 150 23.72 -1.52 -8.37
N PRO A 151 23.16 -2.07 -9.46
CA PRO A 151 23.07 -1.40 -10.76
C PRO A 151 21.94 -0.36 -10.84
N ASP A 152 21.32 -0.09 -9.70
CA ASP A 152 20.08 0.65 -9.54
C ASP A 152 20.23 1.79 -8.52
N TYR A 153 21.48 2.17 -8.22
CA TYR A 153 21.80 3.29 -7.33
C TYR A 153 21.55 4.62 -8.01
N ILE A 154 21.08 5.61 -7.25
CA ILE A 154 20.94 6.98 -7.70
C ILE A 154 21.70 7.92 -6.76
N PRO A 155 22.69 8.68 -7.27
CA PRO A 155 23.40 9.67 -6.48
C PRO A 155 22.49 10.78 -5.96
N LYS A 156 22.83 11.32 -4.78
CA LYS A 156 22.10 12.43 -4.19
C LYS A 156 21.97 13.64 -5.12
N GLN A 157 23.04 14.03 -5.81
CA GLN A 157 23.02 15.18 -6.72
C GLN A 157 22.03 14.96 -7.88
N ASN A 158 21.89 13.71 -8.33
CA ASN A 158 20.94 13.35 -9.38
C ASN A 158 19.50 13.38 -8.86
N ILE A 159 19.24 12.95 -7.62
CA ILE A 159 17.93 13.13 -6.97
C ILE A 159 17.57 14.62 -6.89
N GLU A 160 18.50 15.45 -6.42
CA GLU A 160 18.29 16.90 -6.27
C GLU A 160 18.03 17.58 -7.63
N LEU A 161 18.75 17.17 -8.68
CA LEU A 161 18.51 17.62 -10.04
C LEU A 161 17.12 17.21 -10.53
N LEU A 162 16.69 15.96 -10.34
CA LEU A 162 15.36 15.50 -10.73
C LEU A 162 14.24 16.23 -9.97
N ILE A 163 14.46 16.55 -8.69
CA ILE A 163 13.54 17.40 -7.91
C ILE A 163 13.40 18.78 -8.56
N SER A 164 14.51 19.39 -8.99
CA SER A 164 14.47 20.68 -9.70
C SER A 164 13.73 20.61 -11.05
N GLN A 165 13.68 19.43 -11.68
CA GLN A 165 12.93 19.14 -12.90
C GLN A 165 11.45 18.79 -12.65
N GLY A 166 11.00 18.82 -11.39
CA GLY A 166 9.60 18.61 -11.01
C GLY A 166 9.24 17.19 -10.57
N TRP A 167 10.22 16.28 -10.45
CA TRP A 167 10.01 14.98 -9.83
C TRP A 167 9.84 15.09 -8.32
N LYS A 168 9.02 14.21 -7.76
CA LYS A 168 8.88 14.02 -6.30
C LYS A 168 9.48 12.69 -5.91
N PHE A 169 10.01 12.61 -4.70
CA PHE A 169 10.59 11.38 -4.15
C PHE A 169 9.95 11.02 -2.81
N ILE A 170 9.61 9.74 -2.67
CA ILE A 170 9.23 9.13 -1.38
C ILE A 170 10.43 8.36 -0.86
N ASN A 171 10.64 8.40 0.47
CA ASN A 171 11.79 7.82 1.16
C ASN A 171 13.14 8.42 0.73
N TYR A 172 13.16 9.73 0.45
CA TYR A 172 14.41 10.43 0.27
C TYR A 172 14.96 10.92 1.62
N HIS A 173 16.11 10.40 1.99
CA HIS A 173 16.83 10.74 3.20
C HIS A 173 17.96 11.71 2.86
N LYS A 174 17.72 13.02 3.03
CA LYS A 174 18.69 14.07 2.67
C LYS A 174 20.03 13.95 3.41
N ASN A 175 20.03 13.32 4.59
CA ASN A 175 21.21 13.16 5.44
C ASN A 175 21.93 11.81 5.23
N CYS A 176 21.64 11.08 4.15
CA CYS A 176 22.45 9.93 3.76
C CYS A 176 23.90 10.35 3.48
N GLU A 177 24.84 9.44 3.71
CA GLU A 177 26.27 9.70 3.57
C GLU A 177 26.68 9.88 2.10
N GLU A 178 25.99 9.19 1.17
CA GLU A 178 26.22 9.21 -0.29
C GLU A 178 24.98 9.65 -1.12
#